data_AF-A0A3D6EW80-F1
#
_entry.id   AF-A0A3D6EW80-F1
#
_cell.length_a   1.000
_cell.length_b   1.000
_cell.length_c   1.000
_cell.angle_alpha   90.00
_cell.angle_beta   90.00
_cell.angle_gamma   90.00
#
_symmetry.space_group_name_H-M   'P 1'
#
loop_
_entity.id
_entity.type
_entity.pdbx_description
1 polymer ?
#
loop_
_entity_poly.entity_id
_entity_poly.type
_entity_poly.pdbx_seq_one_letter_code
_entity_poly.pdbx_strand_id
1 'polypeptide(L)'
;MIRNYVVLFLRNLSRQKLFSIINLLGLTVSISSAVLIYLYVRHELSYDSFHNHADRIYRVNQTFIWGENDNNQFSSTGPGVATALRAELPEAELLTSIHTPGNFIISYTNPKGEVLVFEEDEVLAADTNFFAMFNFPLLQGEPDNALRQANTMVMSESTAKKYFGDENPIGKLVRLGTFDNQQTYEVTGVVKDTPDNSYIEFDVLLSMSSFPTIARLHWSWVFTQLETYVRLHEGTDFANTQTKLATIPRKYAEETLQRVMNVSYEEYIKSGKKWDLFLQPMLSIHLPDQVVYNRLNEPGNKKMVYAMSGIAMFILLLACINFMN
;
A
#
# COMPACT_ATOMS: atom_id res chain seq x y z
N MET A 1 22.11 34.09 40.94
CA MET A 1 23.19 33.85 39.96
C MET A 1 22.67 33.77 38.52
N ILE A 2 21.69 32.92 38.19
CA ILE A 2 21.10 32.79 36.83
C ILE A 2 20.68 34.15 36.24
N ARG A 3 20.01 35.00 37.04
CA ARG A 3 19.60 36.36 36.62
C ARG A 3 20.76 37.24 36.13
N ASN A 4 21.94 37.14 36.77
CA ASN A 4 23.10 37.95 36.37
C ASN A 4 23.73 37.41 35.08
N TYR A 5 23.78 36.09 34.89
CA TYR A 5 24.22 35.48 33.63
C TYR A 5 23.31 35.84 32.46
N VAL A 6 21.99 35.82 32.66
CA VAL A 6 21.00 36.22 31.63
C VAL A 6 21.15 37.70 31.27
N VAL A 7 21.32 38.59 32.25
CA VAL A 7 21.52 40.03 32.01
C VAL A 7 22.83 40.30 31.26
N LEU A 8 23.92 39.61 31.61
CA LEU A 8 25.21 39.70 30.91
C LEU A 8 25.11 39.20 29.47
N PHE A 9 24.45 38.05 29.26
CA PHE A 9 24.18 37.49 27.93
C PHE A 9 23.40 38.47 27.05
N LEU A 10 22.30 39.02 27.55
CA LEU A 10 21.47 40.00 26.81
C LEU A 10 22.23 41.29 26.49
N ARG A 11 23.06 41.80 27.42
CA ARG A 11 23.92 42.97 27.14
C ARG A 11 24.96 42.66 26.06
N ASN A 12 25.57 41.47 26.07
CA ASN A 12 26.52 41.07 25.03
C ASN A 12 25.85 40.92 23.66
N LEU A 13 24.68 40.28 23.61
CA LEU A 13 23.86 40.14 22.39
C LEU A 13 23.52 41.52 21.78
N SER A 14 23.18 42.49 22.63
CA SER A 14 22.86 43.86 22.20
C SER A 14 24.08 44.66 21.73
N ARG A 15 25.30 44.27 22.12
CA ARG A 15 26.55 44.93 21.73
C ARG A 15 27.13 44.39 20.43
N GLN A 16 26.99 43.09 20.16
CA GLN A 16 27.46 42.43 18.94
C GLN A 16 26.31 42.01 18.01
N LYS A 17 25.39 42.95 17.74
CA LYS A 17 24.10 42.67 17.08
C LYS A 17 24.24 41.89 15.76
N LEU A 18 25.14 42.30 14.87
CA LEU A 18 25.32 41.64 13.58
C LEU A 18 25.77 40.18 13.73
N PHE A 19 26.80 39.93 14.56
CA PHE A 19 27.31 38.58 14.83
C PHE A 19 26.26 37.70 15.50
N SER A 20 25.56 38.23 16.52
CA SER A 20 24.49 37.49 17.20
C SER A 20 23.31 37.18 16.26
N ILE A 21 22.93 38.10 15.35
CA ILE A 21 21.88 37.86 14.37
C ILE A 21 22.29 36.77 13.37
N ILE A 22 23.52 36.84 12.83
CA ILE A 22 24.02 35.85 11.86
C ILE A 22 24.05 34.46 12.49
N ASN A 23 24.61 34.31 13.69
CA ASN A 23 24.67 33.02 14.37
C ASN A 23 23.29 32.48 14.74
N LEU A 24 22.39 33.35 15.23
CA LEU A 24 21.02 32.93 15.56
C LEU A 24 20.25 32.49 14.32
N LEU A 25 20.35 33.24 13.20
CA LEU A 25 19.70 32.87 11.95
C LEU A 25 20.29 31.57 11.38
N GLY A 26 21.62 31.43 11.38
CA GLY A 26 22.29 30.21 10.91
C GLY A 26 21.88 28.97 11.71
N LEU A 27 21.81 29.09 13.05
CA LEU A 27 21.36 28.02 13.93
C LEU A 27 19.87 27.70 13.68
N THR A 28 19.02 28.73 13.60
CA THR A 28 17.58 28.57 13.37
C THR A 28 17.30 27.87 12.04
N VAL A 29 17.96 28.29 10.97
CA VAL A 29 17.82 27.69 9.63
C VAL A 29 18.32 26.25 9.62
N SER A 30 19.46 25.97 10.25
CA SER A 30 20.04 24.62 10.29
C SER A 30 19.16 23.65 11.09
N ILE A 31 18.70 24.06 12.28
CA ILE A 31 17.80 23.24 13.11
C ILE A 31 16.46 23.03 12.39
N SER A 32 15.87 24.09 11.83
CA SER A 32 14.59 23.98 11.12
C SER A 32 14.70 23.02 9.92
N SER A 33 15.77 23.16 9.13
CA SER A 33 16.05 22.24 8.01
C SER A 33 16.21 20.80 8.48
N ALA A 34 16.98 20.57 9.56
CA ALA A 34 17.19 19.23 10.10
C ALA A 34 15.88 18.61 10.64
N VAL A 35 15.02 19.40 11.28
CA VAL A 35 13.70 18.96 11.76
C VAL A 35 12.79 18.60 10.59
N LEU A 36 12.74 19.41 9.53
CA LEU A 36 11.94 19.09 8.34
C LEU A 36 12.41 17.80 7.67
N ILE A 37 13.72 17.62 7.51
CA ILE A 37 14.27 16.37 6.97
C ILE A 37 13.97 15.19 7.89
N TYR A 38 14.08 15.35 9.21
CA TYR A 38 13.72 14.31 10.16
C TYR A 38 12.25 13.90 10.06
N LEU A 39 11.33 14.87 9.94
CA LEU A 39 9.91 14.59 9.76
C LEU A 39 9.64 13.82 8.47
N TYR A 40 10.29 14.22 7.36
CA TYR A 40 10.21 13.48 6.10
C TYR A 40 10.75 12.05 6.22
N VAL A 41 11.94 11.86 6.78
CA VAL A 41 12.54 10.52 6.98
C VAL A 41 11.65 9.66 7.88
N ARG A 42 11.10 10.25 8.95
CA ARG A 42 10.17 9.54 9.84
C ARG A 42 8.90 9.13 9.10
N HIS A 43 8.36 10.01 8.24
CA HIS A 43 7.20 9.70 7.41
C HIS A 43 7.47 8.50 6.51
N GLU A 44 8.55 8.53 5.74
CA GLU A 44 8.96 7.45 4.83
C GLU A 44 9.19 6.11 5.55
N LEU A 45 9.74 6.13 6.76
CA LEU A 45 9.98 4.92 7.56
C LEU A 45 8.74 4.42 8.33
N SER A 46 7.65 5.19 8.34
CA SER A 46 6.44 4.86 9.09
C SER A 46 5.36 4.16 8.26
N TYR A 47 5.60 3.98 6.95
CA TYR A 47 4.64 3.38 6.04
C TYR A 47 4.10 2.04 6.54
N ASP A 48 2.78 1.87 6.46
CA ASP A 48 2.02 0.66 6.82
C ASP A 48 2.15 0.19 8.29
N SER A 49 2.85 0.94 9.15
CA SER A 49 3.09 0.57 10.55
C SER A 49 1.83 0.63 11.44
N PHE A 50 0.72 1.18 10.93
CA PHE A 50 -0.56 1.29 11.63
C PHE A 50 -1.38 -0.01 11.59
N HIS A 51 -0.98 -0.99 10.77
CA HIS A 51 -1.65 -2.28 10.71
C HIS A 51 -1.32 -3.16 11.92
N ASN A 52 -2.35 -3.84 12.43
CA ASN A 52 -2.16 -4.85 13.46
C ASN A 52 -1.36 -6.02 12.86
N HIS A 53 -0.31 -6.47 13.56
CA HIS A 53 0.57 -7.55 13.10
C HIS A 53 1.32 -7.27 11.79
N ALA A 54 1.61 -5.99 11.47
CA ALA A 54 2.35 -5.62 10.26
C ALA A 54 3.69 -6.35 10.09
N ASP A 55 4.30 -6.80 11.20
CA ASP A 55 5.52 -7.61 11.24
C ASP A 55 5.35 -9.04 10.69
N ARG A 56 4.12 -9.55 10.65
CA ARG A 56 3.76 -10.90 10.14
C ARG A 56 2.94 -10.86 8.85
N ILE A 57 2.67 -9.68 8.29
CA ILE A 57 1.97 -9.53 7.01
C ILE A 57 3.02 -9.46 5.90
N TYR A 58 2.80 -10.25 4.86
CA TYR A 58 3.67 -10.33 3.71
C TYR A 58 2.86 -10.21 2.43
N ARG A 59 3.36 -9.43 1.47
CA ARG A 59 2.90 -9.48 0.09
C ARG A 59 3.58 -10.62 -0.65
N VAL A 60 2.82 -11.36 -1.45
CA VAL A 60 3.33 -12.43 -2.30
C VAL A 60 3.67 -11.84 -3.66
N ASN A 61 4.97 -11.67 -3.90
CA ASN A 61 5.49 -11.27 -5.21
C ASN A 61 5.81 -12.52 -6.06
N GLN A 62 5.98 -12.31 -7.35
CA GLN A 62 6.51 -13.32 -8.27
C GLN A 62 7.65 -12.78 -9.11
N THR A 63 8.38 -13.66 -9.81
CA THR A 63 9.29 -13.24 -10.90
C THR A 63 8.52 -12.44 -11.95
N PHE A 64 9.16 -11.44 -12.58
CA PHE A 64 8.56 -10.73 -13.71
C PHE A 64 8.47 -11.62 -14.97
N ILE A 65 7.38 -12.37 -15.08
CA ILE A 65 7.13 -13.36 -16.15
C ILE A 65 6.89 -12.74 -17.55
N TRP A 66 6.73 -11.41 -17.63
CA TRP A 66 6.44 -10.69 -18.87
C TRP A 66 7.69 -10.14 -19.58
N GLY A 67 8.83 -10.11 -18.90
CA GLY A 67 10.11 -9.66 -19.45
C GLY A 67 11.00 -10.84 -19.85
N GLU A 68 11.85 -10.62 -20.86
CA GLU A 68 12.94 -11.56 -21.15
C GLU A 68 14.14 -11.27 -20.24
N ASN A 69 14.62 -12.29 -19.52
CA ASN A 69 15.77 -12.19 -18.62
C ASN A 69 15.68 -11.08 -17.55
N ASP A 70 14.48 -10.64 -17.21
CA ASP A 70 14.28 -9.68 -16.13
C ASP A 70 14.26 -10.43 -14.79
N ASN A 71 15.26 -10.16 -13.95
CA ASN A 71 15.36 -10.73 -12.60
C ASN A 71 14.56 -9.93 -11.57
N ASN A 72 13.88 -8.85 -11.97
CA ASN A 72 13.01 -8.07 -11.10
C ASN A 72 11.76 -8.86 -10.70
N GLN A 73 11.12 -8.40 -9.64
CA GLN A 73 9.87 -8.98 -9.16
C GLN A 73 8.66 -8.20 -9.64
N PHE A 74 7.50 -8.85 -9.53
CA PHE A 74 6.19 -8.25 -9.75
C PHE A 74 5.30 -8.50 -8.55
N SER A 75 4.67 -7.44 -8.03
CA SER A 75 3.76 -7.54 -6.87
C SER A 75 2.45 -8.23 -7.20
N SER A 76 2.00 -8.10 -8.46
CA SER A 76 0.72 -8.65 -8.89
C SER A 76 0.88 -10.09 -9.36
N THR A 77 -0.04 -10.94 -8.91
CA THR A 77 -0.14 -12.38 -9.14
C THR A 77 -1.47 -12.71 -9.81
N GLY A 78 -1.56 -13.92 -10.37
CA GLY A 78 -2.82 -14.45 -10.91
C GLY A 78 -3.73 -15.03 -9.81
N PRO A 79 -5.06 -15.13 -10.04
CA PRO A 79 -5.98 -15.76 -9.10
C PRO A 79 -5.61 -17.22 -8.74
N GLY A 80 -4.88 -17.92 -9.61
CA GLY A 80 -4.34 -19.24 -9.33
C GLY A 80 -3.29 -19.27 -8.22
N VAL A 81 -2.56 -18.18 -8.00
CA VAL A 81 -1.62 -18.08 -6.89
C VAL A 81 -2.38 -18.08 -5.55
N ALA A 82 -3.40 -17.23 -5.40
CA ALA A 82 -4.23 -17.21 -4.19
C ALA A 82 -4.89 -18.57 -3.93
N THR A 83 -5.34 -19.27 -4.97
CA THR A 83 -5.91 -20.63 -4.87
C THR A 83 -4.87 -21.64 -4.38
N ALA A 84 -3.67 -21.63 -4.96
CA ALA A 84 -2.61 -22.55 -4.58
C ALA A 84 -2.06 -22.28 -3.18
N LEU A 85 -1.93 -21.01 -2.78
CA LEU A 85 -1.50 -20.64 -1.42
C LEU A 85 -2.48 -21.15 -0.36
N ARG A 86 -3.81 -21.05 -0.59
CA ARG A 86 -4.81 -21.62 0.33
C ARG A 86 -4.66 -23.13 0.49
N ALA A 87 -4.20 -23.84 -0.54
CA ALA A 87 -4.02 -25.29 -0.51
C ALA A 87 -2.67 -25.73 0.07
N GLU A 88 -1.60 -24.98 -0.20
CA GLU A 88 -0.21 -25.40 0.08
C GLU A 88 0.46 -24.64 1.22
N LEU A 89 -0.14 -23.58 1.76
CA LEU A 89 0.48 -22.72 2.77
C LEU A 89 -0.31 -22.72 4.10
N PRO A 90 -0.38 -23.84 4.85
CA PRO A 90 -0.97 -23.91 6.19
C PRO A 90 -0.30 -22.97 7.20
N GLU A 91 0.90 -22.46 6.92
CA GLU A 91 1.58 -21.46 7.72
C GLU A 91 0.89 -20.07 7.66
N ALA A 92 0.05 -19.83 6.65
CA ALA A 92 -0.75 -18.62 6.52
C ALA A 92 -2.01 -18.70 7.41
N GLU A 93 -2.05 -17.85 8.43
CA GLU A 93 -3.19 -17.62 9.31
C GLU A 93 -4.36 -16.96 8.56
N LEU A 94 -4.03 -16.02 7.67
CA LEU A 94 -4.99 -15.27 6.87
C LEU A 94 -4.43 -15.04 5.46
N LEU A 95 -5.31 -15.03 4.46
CA LEU A 95 -4.98 -14.69 3.08
C LEU A 95 -6.07 -13.78 2.52
N THR A 96 -5.66 -12.70 1.86
CA THR A 96 -6.54 -11.79 1.14
C THR A 96 -5.90 -11.40 -0.19
N SER A 97 -6.72 -11.09 -1.19
CA SER A 97 -6.25 -10.51 -2.46
C SER A 97 -6.92 -9.18 -2.73
N ILE A 98 -6.15 -8.25 -3.31
CA ILE A 98 -6.60 -6.93 -3.78
C ILE A 98 -6.52 -6.92 -5.29
N HIS A 99 -7.62 -6.59 -5.95
CA HIS A 99 -7.71 -6.40 -7.40
C HIS A 99 -7.66 -4.91 -7.72
N THR A 100 -6.94 -4.56 -8.78
CA THR A 100 -6.87 -3.20 -9.36
C THR A 100 -7.70 -3.13 -10.64
N PRO A 101 -9.03 -2.96 -10.56
CA PRO A 101 -9.91 -2.94 -11.72
C PRO A 101 -9.75 -1.70 -12.62
N GLY A 102 -9.05 -0.66 -12.13
CA GLY A 102 -8.85 0.61 -12.83
C GLY A 102 -9.88 1.65 -12.44
N ASN A 103 -9.91 2.76 -13.18
CA ASN A 103 -10.73 3.93 -12.87
C ASN A 103 -12.19 3.68 -13.26
N PHE A 104 -13.11 4.28 -12.50
CA PHE A 104 -14.55 4.18 -12.77
C PHE A 104 -15.24 5.54 -12.70
N ILE A 105 -16.32 5.67 -13.46
CA ILE A 105 -17.27 6.76 -13.25
C ILE A 105 -18.29 6.30 -12.24
N ILE A 106 -18.47 7.07 -11.17
CA ILE A 106 -19.55 6.88 -10.20
C ILE A 106 -20.54 8.03 -10.35
N SER A 107 -21.82 7.67 -10.38
CA SER A 107 -22.91 8.63 -10.40
C SER A 107 -23.97 8.32 -9.34
N TYR A 108 -24.49 9.39 -8.76
CA TYR A 108 -25.52 9.36 -7.73
C TYR A 108 -26.53 10.47 -7.98
N THR A 109 -27.82 10.15 -7.93
CA THR A 109 -28.89 11.16 -7.95
C THR A 109 -29.29 11.46 -6.52
N ASN A 110 -29.04 12.69 -6.07
CA ASN A 110 -29.36 13.09 -4.71
C ASN A 110 -30.88 13.28 -4.53
N PRO A 111 -31.38 13.43 -3.28
CA PRO A 111 -32.81 13.63 -3.04
C PRO A 111 -33.40 14.90 -3.66
N LYS A 112 -32.56 15.87 -4.06
CA LYS A 112 -32.97 17.08 -4.77
C LYS A 112 -33.12 16.87 -6.28
N GLY A 113 -32.81 15.67 -6.78
CA GLY A 113 -32.83 15.33 -8.21
C GLY A 113 -31.58 15.77 -8.97
N GLU A 114 -30.54 16.25 -8.29
CA GLU A 114 -29.27 16.60 -8.92
C GLU A 114 -28.45 15.33 -9.14
N VAL A 115 -27.89 15.19 -10.34
CA VAL A 115 -27.03 14.07 -10.69
C VAL A 115 -25.58 14.48 -10.46
N LEU A 116 -24.96 13.87 -9.45
CA LEU A 116 -23.53 13.96 -9.18
C LEU A 116 -22.81 12.89 -9.98
N VAL A 117 -21.75 13.26 -10.69
CA VAL A 117 -20.93 12.36 -11.49
C VAL A 117 -19.47 12.74 -11.29
N PHE A 118 -18.66 11.79 -10.83
CA PHE A 118 -17.21 11.98 -10.73
C PHE A 118 -16.49 10.75 -11.27
N GLU A 119 -15.28 10.99 -11.75
CA GLU A 119 -14.31 9.93 -12.03
C GLU A 119 -13.56 9.62 -10.73
N GLU A 120 -13.48 8.34 -10.40
CA GLU A 120 -12.72 7.83 -9.27
C GLU A 120 -11.55 7.00 -9.78
N ASP A 121 -10.35 7.40 -9.41
CA ASP A 121 -9.11 6.79 -9.88
C ASP A 121 -8.56 5.77 -8.86
N GLU A 122 -8.93 5.90 -7.59
CA GLU A 122 -8.50 5.04 -6.49
C GLU A 122 -9.56 3.97 -6.14
N VAL A 123 -9.91 3.17 -7.15
CA VAL A 123 -10.89 2.09 -6.99
C VAL A 123 -10.19 0.74 -6.91
N LEU A 124 -10.34 0.08 -5.76
CA LEU A 124 -9.85 -1.27 -5.51
C LEU A 124 -11.02 -2.24 -5.36
N ALA A 125 -10.73 -3.54 -5.46
CA ALA A 125 -11.65 -4.57 -5.00
C ALA A 125 -10.94 -5.58 -4.11
N ALA A 126 -11.60 -6.07 -3.07
CA ALA A 126 -11.01 -7.03 -2.15
C ALA A 126 -12.02 -8.07 -1.65
N ASP A 127 -11.50 -9.18 -1.15
CA ASP A 127 -12.32 -10.22 -0.52
C ASP A 127 -12.66 -9.88 0.94
N THR A 128 -13.45 -10.73 1.59
CA THR A 128 -13.96 -10.51 2.95
C THR A 128 -12.88 -10.47 4.02
N ASN A 129 -11.66 -10.94 3.74
CA ASN A 129 -10.56 -10.94 4.70
C ASN A 129 -9.81 -9.60 4.75
N PHE A 130 -10.14 -8.63 3.87
CA PHE A 130 -9.43 -7.36 3.78
C PHE A 130 -9.33 -6.62 5.12
N PHE A 131 -10.46 -6.37 5.79
CA PHE A 131 -10.48 -5.66 7.08
C PHE A 131 -9.96 -6.49 8.26
N ALA A 132 -9.90 -7.81 8.12
CA ALA A 132 -9.24 -8.70 9.09
C ALA A 132 -7.71 -8.72 8.91
N MET A 133 -7.23 -8.47 7.69
CA MET A 133 -5.81 -8.37 7.35
C MET A 133 -5.27 -6.98 7.69
N PHE A 134 -5.96 -5.94 7.25
CA PHE A 134 -5.50 -4.56 7.32
C PHE A 134 -6.35 -3.73 8.27
N ASN A 135 -5.68 -2.97 9.13
CA ASN A 135 -6.33 -2.11 10.13
C ASN A 135 -6.82 -0.79 9.52
N PHE A 136 -7.86 -0.84 8.71
CA PHE A 136 -8.57 0.35 8.23
C PHE A 136 -9.87 0.55 9.03
N PRO A 137 -9.99 1.59 9.88
CA PRO A 137 -11.14 1.75 10.77
C PRO A 137 -12.43 2.02 9.99
N LEU A 138 -13.40 1.11 10.10
CA LEU A 138 -14.76 1.33 9.62
C LEU A 138 -15.48 2.31 10.57
N LEU A 139 -15.94 3.43 10.01
CA LEU A 139 -16.77 4.43 10.69
C LEU A 139 -18.24 4.00 10.69
N GLN A 140 -18.69 3.31 9.64
CA GLN A 140 -20.03 2.78 9.48
C GLN A 140 -19.99 1.42 8.75
N GLY A 141 -20.93 0.53 9.06
CA GLY A 141 -20.99 -0.83 8.49
C GLY A 141 -20.26 -1.87 9.33
N GLU A 142 -20.44 -3.15 8.97
CA GLU A 142 -19.87 -4.30 9.69
C GLU A 142 -18.72 -4.93 8.88
N PRO A 143 -17.49 -5.06 9.42
CA PRO A 143 -16.32 -5.54 8.68
C PRO A 143 -16.55 -6.89 7.98
N ASP A 144 -17.18 -7.84 8.66
CA ASP A 144 -17.38 -9.22 8.18
C ASP A 144 -18.43 -9.34 7.04
N ASN A 145 -19.20 -8.27 6.82
CA ASN A 145 -20.29 -8.24 5.85
C ASN A 145 -20.11 -7.18 4.76
N ALA A 146 -19.27 -6.17 4.99
CA ALA A 146 -19.10 -5.03 4.08
C ALA A 146 -18.80 -5.45 2.62
N LEU A 147 -17.96 -6.48 2.43
CA LEU A 147 -17.53 -6.95 1.10
C LEU A 147 -18.06 -8.34 0.75
N ARG A 148 -19.05 -8.87 1.46
CA ARG A 148 -19.51 -10.26 1.31
C ARG A 148 -20.37 -10.49 0.05
N GLN A 149 -21.19 -9.52 -0.32
CA GLN A 149 -22.11 -9.65 -1.45
C GLN A 149 -21.53 -8.98 -2.70
N ALA A 150 -21.84 -9.53 -3.87
CA ALA A 150 -21.54 -8.84 -5.11
C ALA A 150 -22.32 -7.51 -5.19
N ASN A 151 -21.80 -6.54 -5.96
CA ASN A 151 -22.41 -5.24 -6.13
C ASN A 151 -22.53 -4.44 -4.82
N THR A 152 -21.61 -4.65 -3.89
CA THR A 152 -21.44 -3.80 -2.69
C THR A 152 -20.11 -3.09 -2.69
N MET A 153 -20.03 -1.97 -1.97
CA MET A 153 -18.84 -1.15 -1.84
C MET A 153 -18.70 -0.52 -0.46
N VAL A 154 -17.46 -0.25 -0.08
CA VAL A 154 -17.07 0.64 1.01
C VAL A 154 -16.48 1.90 0.41
N MET A 155 -16.85 3.06 0.95
CA MET A 155 -16.27 4.36 0.54
C MET A 155 -15.39 4.94 1.66
N SER A 156 -14.36 5.70 1.29
CA SER A 156 -13.65 6.57 2.21
C SER A 156 -14.60 7.64 2.80
N GLU A 157 -14.23 8.22 3.95
CA GLU A 157 -15.04 9.23 4.64
C GLU A 157 -15.26 10.45 3.74
N SER A 158 -14.17 10.90 3.12
CA SER A 158 -14.16 12.00 2.15
C SER A 158 -15.01 11.68 0.91
N THR A 159 -14.91 10.47 0.36
CA THR A 159 -15.71 10.04 -0.80
C THR A 159 -17.19 9.92 -0.45
N ALA A 160 -17.55 9.34 0.70
CA ALA A 160 -18.94 9.31 1.15
C ALA A 160 -19.52 10.73 1.30
N LYS A 161 -18.76 11.65 1.90
CA LYS A 161 -19.16 13.05 2.04
C LYS A 161 -19.31 13.78 0.69
N LYS A 162 -18.43 13.48 -0.28
CA LYS A 162 -18.48 14.02 -1.65
C LYS A 162 -19.81 13.68 -2.34
N TYR A 163 -20.32 12.46 -2.19
CA TYR A 163 -21.56 12.01 -2.83
C TYR A 163 -22.83 12.33 -2.03
N PHE A 164 -22.76 12.21 -0.70
CA PHE A 164 -23.95 12.20 0.15
C PHE A 164 -24.05 13.39 1.10
N GLY A 165 -23.03 14.26 1.16
CA GLY A 165 -22.97 15.36 2.12
C GLY A 165 -23.02 14.83 3.56
N ASP A 166 -23.98 15.32 4.33
CA ASP A 166 -24.22 14.89 5.71
C ASP A 166 -25.27 13.77 5.83
N GLU A 167 -25.77 13.23 4.70
CA GLU A 167 -26.73 12.13 4.71
C GLU A 167 -26.04 10.80 5.03
N ASN A 168 -26.78 9.86 5.65
CA ASN A 168 -26.29 8.51 5.90
C ASN A 168 -26.04 7.78 4.56
N PRO A 169 -24.79 7.36 4.26
CA PRO A 169 -24.46 6.69 3.01
C PRO A 169 -24.89 5.22 2.98
N ILE A 170 -25.04 4.56 4.14
CA ILE A 170 -25.31 3.12 4.20
C ILE A 170 -26.65 2.79 3.54
N GLY A 171 -26.65 1.76 2.68
CA GLY A 171 -27.81 1.29 1.92
C GLY A 171 -28.14 2.15 0.69
N LYS A 172 -27.39 3.24 0.44
CA LYS A 172 -27.58 4.03 -0.78
C LYS A 172 -27.04 3.30 -1.99
N LEU A 173 -27.74 3.48 -3.11
CA LEU A 173 -27.38 2.90 -4.40
C LEU A 173 -26.69 3.95 -5.26
N VAL A 174 -25.51 3.62 -5.76
CA VAL A 174 -24.78 4.42 -6.76
C VAL A 174 -24.62 3.62 -8.04
N ARG A 175 -24.48 4.30 -9.17
CA ARG A 175 -24.14 3.64 -10.45
C ARG A 175 -22.65 3.78 -10.67
N LEU A 176 -21.96 2.66 -10.80
CA LEU A 176 -20.53 2.56 -11.06
C LEU A 176 -20.31 1.84 -12.38
N GLY A 177 -19.45 2.39 -13.24
CA GLY A 177 -19.08 1.72 -14.48
C GLY A 177 -18.27 2.58 -15.42
N THR A 178 -17.97 2.01 -16.58
CA THR A 178 -17.51 2.77 -17.75
C THR A 178 -18.72 3.28 -18.52
N PHE A 179 -18.52 4.21 -19.46
CA PHE A 179 -19.60 4.79 -20.28
C PHE A 179 -20.57 3.73 -20.86
N ASP A 180 -20.05 2.55 -21.21
CA ASP A 180 -20.81 1.49 -21.89
C ASP A 180 -21.41 0.42 -20.96
N ASN A 181 -21.02 0.37 -19.68
CA ASN A 181 -21.47 -0.68 -18.75
C ASN A 181 -21.54 -0.17 -17.31
N GLN A 182 -22.66 0.46 -16.95
CA GLN A 182 -22.93 0.91 -15.59
C GLN A 182 -23.72 -0.14 -14.80
N GLN A 183 -23.18 -0.52 -13.65
CA GLN A 183 -23.81 -1.40 -12.68
C GLN A 183 -24.19 -0.63 -11.42
N THR A 184 -25.25 -1.06 -10.75
CA THR A 184 -25.64 -0.49 -9.46
C THR A 184 -24.85 -1.16 -8.35
N TYR A 185 -24.36 -0.36 -7.41
CA TYR A 185 -23.70 -0.82 -6.20
C TYR A 185 -24.36 -0.22 -4.96
N GLU A 186 -24.46 -1.02 -3.91
CA GLU A 186 -24.91 -0.58 -2.58
C GLU A 186 -23.72 -0.21 -1.70
N VAL A 187 -23.80 0.94 -1.03
CA VAL A 187 -22.81 1.33 -0.02
C VAL A 187 -23.09 0.58 1.28
N THR A 188 -22.20 -0.32 1.67
CA THR A 188 -22.33 -1.20 2.85
C THR A 188 -21.39 -0.81 3.98
N GLY A 189 -20.46 0.11 3.74
CA GLY A 189 -19.58 0.64 4.76
C GLY A 189 -18.98 2.00 4.41
N VAL A 190 -18.52 2.69 5.44
CA VAL A 190 -17.69 3.88 5.33
C VAL A 190 -16.43 3.64 6.15
N VAL A 191 -15.28 3.81 5.54
CA VAL A 191 -13.99 3.69 6.20
C VAL A 191 -13.40 5.08 6.42
N LYS A 192 -12.59 5.23 7.47
CA LYS A 192 -11.78 6.44 7.62
C LYS A 192 -10.83 6.59 6.42
N ASP A 193 -10.59 7.81 5.98
CA ASP A 193 -9.61 8.10 4.92
C ASP A 193 -8.27 7.43 5.21
N THR A 194 -7.63 6.89 4.17
CA THR A 194 -6.35 6.20 4.28
C THR A 194 -5.27 7.17 4.78
N PRO A 195 -4.41 6.77 5.73
CA PRO A 195 -3.30 7.62 6.16
C PRO A 195 -2.35 7.91 5.00
N ASP A 196 -1.76 9.11 4.96
CA ASP A 196 -0.75 9.53 3.96
C ASP A 196 0.49 8.63 3.88
N ASN A 197 0.70 7.78 4.88
CA ASN A 197 1.78 6.80 4.97
C ASN A 197 1.25 5.35 4.81
N SER A 198 0.36 5.13 3.85
CA SER A 198 -0.20 3.82 3.51
C SER A 198 0.23 3.43 2.11
N TYR A 199 0.71 2.21 1.91
CA TYR A 199 0.94 1.69 0.56
C TYR A 199 -0.38 1.41 -0.18
N ILE A 200 -1.40 0.99 0.58
CA ILE A 200 -2.73 0.69 0.07
C ILE A 200 -3.58 1.95 0.24
N GLU A 201 -3.84 2.62 -0.88
CA GLU A 201 -4.69 3.82 -0.97
C GLU A 201 -5.95 3.49 -1.77
N PHE A 202 -7.11 3.93 -1.28
CA PHE A 202 -8.38 3.74 -1.96
C PHE A 202 -9.45 4.73 -1.49
N ASP A 203 -10.22 5.23 -2.44
CA ASP A 203 -11.46 5.97 -2.19
C ASP A 203 -12.68 5.06 -2.18
N VAL A 204 -12.63 4.00 -2.99
CA VAL A 204 -13.72 3.03 -3.12
C VAL A 204 -13.16 1.62 -3.13
N LEU A 205 -13.68 0.78 -2.23
CA LEU A 205 -13.35 -0.63 -2.12
C LEU A 205 -14.58 -1.48 -2.47
N LEU A 206 -14.54 -2.11 -3.64
CA LEU A 206 -15.60 -2.97 -4.14
C LEU A 206 -15.47 -4.40 -3.59
N SER A 207 -16.59 -5.10 -3.44
CA SER A 207 -16.53 -6.54 -3.20
C SER A 207 -15.89 -7.26 -4.39
N MET A 208 -14.88 -8.09 -4.14
CA MET A 208 -14.28 -9.00 -5.13
C MET A 208 -15.32 -9.92 -5.77
N SER A 209 -16.41 -10.25 -5.08
CA SER A 209 -17.52 -11.05 -5.63
C SER A 209 -18.23 -10.38 -6.81
N SER A 210 -18.07 -9.07 -6.98
CA SER A 210 -18.56 -8.32 -8.14
C SER A 210 -17.77 -8.61 -9.43
N PHE A 211 -16.64 -9.32 -9.33
CA PHE A 211 -15.75 -9.65 -10.45
C PHE A 211 -15.75 -11.17 -10.73
N PRO A 212 -16.80 -11.73 -11.35
CA PRO A 212 -16.89 -13.17 -11.63
C PRO A 212 -15.76 -13.68 -12.53
N THR A 213 -15.13 -12.80 -13.31
CA THR A 213 -13.94 -13.12 -14.10
C THR A 213 -12.78 -13.59 -13.22
N ILE A 214 -12.59 -13.02 -12.01
CA ILE A 214 -11.53 -13.44 -11.08
C ILE A 214 -11.75 -14.88 -10.63
N ALA A 215 -12.98 -15.22 -10.23
CA ALA A 215 -13.34 -16.58 -9.84
C ALA A 215 -13.22 -17.58 -11.02
N ARG A 216 -13.66 -17.17 -12.22
CA ARG A 216 -13.54 -17.99 -13.44
C ARG A 216 -12.08 -18.26 -13.81
N LEU A 217 -11.19 -17.31 -13.56
CA LEU A 217 -9.76 -17.40 -13.82
C LEU A 217 -8.97 -17.94 -12.62
N HIS A 218 -9.59 -18.69 -11.70
CA HIS A 218 -8.90 -19.35 -10.57
C HIS A 218 -7.74 -20.26 -10.99
N TRP A 219 -7.71 -20.73 -12.24
CA TRP A 219 -6.61 -21.54 -12.78
C TRP A 219 -5.47 -20.68 -13.33
N SER A 220 -5.70 -19.38 -13.57
CA SER A 220 -4.78 -18.50 -14.27
C SER A 220 -3.72 -17.93 -13.33
N TRP A 221 -2.46 -18.15 -13.71
CA TRP A 221 -1.29 -17.57 -13.06
C TRP A 221 -0.77 -16.33 -13.80
N VAL A 222 -1.14 -16.17 -15.07
CA VAL A 222 -0.76 -15.03 -15.92
C VAL A 222 -1.76 -13.88 -15.90
N PHE A 223 -2.95 -14.02 -15.31
CA PHE A 223 -3.85 -12.88 -15.13
C PHE A 223 -3.39 -12.03 -13.93
N THR A 224 -2.23 -11.38 -14.06
CA THR A 224 -1.49 -10.72 -12.97
C THR A 224 -2.11 -9.39 -12.55
N GLN A 225 -3.29 -9.46 -11.95
CA GLN A 225 -4.15 -8.34 -11.56
C GLN A 225 -4.44 -8.32 -10.06
N LEU A 226 -3.90 -9.28 -9.29
CA LEU A 226 -4.14 -9.38 -7.86
C LEU A 226 -2.85 -9.15 -7.05
N GLU A 227 -2.83 -8.19 -6.14
CA GLU A 227 -1.83 -8.19 -5.07
C GLU A 227 -2.33 -9.09 -3.94
N THR A 228 -1.62 -10.19 -3.69
CA THR A 228 -2.02 -11.20 -2.70
C THR A 228 -1.19 -11.04 -1.44
N TYR A 229 -1.85 -11.02 -0.30
CA TYR A 229 -1.22 -10.87 1.02
C TYR A 229 -1.51 -12.08 1.89
N VAL A 230 -0.53 -12.44 2.70
CA VAL A 230 -0.64 -13.48 3.72
C VAL A 230 -0.19 -12.94 5.07
N ARG A 231 -0.91 -13.31 6.12
CA ARG A 231 -0.44 -13.16 7.51
C ARG A 231 0.03 -14.52 7.98
N LEU A 232 1.29 -14.65 8.35
CA LEU A 232 1.84 -15.92 8.84
C LEU A 232 1.52 -16.10 10.33
N HIS A 233 1.34 -17.34 10.78
CA HIS A 233 1.23 -17.65 12.21
C HIS A 233 2.47 -17.17 13.00
N GLU A 234 2.28 -16.81 14.26
CA GLU A 234 3.39 -16.43 15.15
C GLU A 234 4.41 -17.58 15.27
N GLY A 235 5.71 -17.25 15.22
CA GLY A 235 6.78 -18.24 15.31
C GLY A 235 7.03 -19.07 14.03
N THR A 236 6.35 -18.75 12.92
CA THR A 236 6.58 -19.42 11.63
C THR A 236 8.04 -19.25 11.16
N ASP A 237 8.68 -20.34 10.74
CA ASP A 237 9.99 -20.29 10.10
C ASP A 237 9.87 -19.70 8.69
N PHE A 238 10.29 -18.45 8.56
CA PHE A 238 10.26 -17.71 7.30
C PHE A 238 11.08 -18.39 6.20
N ALA A 239 12.26 -18.94 6.52
CA ALA A 239 13.13 -19.54 5.51
C ALA A 239 12.54 -20.84 4.96
N ASN A 240 11.93 -21.65 5.83
CA ASN A 240 11.21 -22.85 5.42
C ASN A 240 9.97 -22.49 4.57
N THR A 241 9.22 -21.47 4.99
CA THR A 241 8.04 -20.98 4.27
C THR A 241 8.42 -20.50 2.86
N GLN A 242 9.47 -19.70 2.75
CA GLN A 242 9.99 -19.21 1.47
C GLN A 242 10.45 -20.36 0.54
N THR A 243 11.09 -21.40 1.10
CA THR A 243 11.48 -22.59 0.34
C THR A 243 10.26 -23.33 -0.22
N LYS A 244 9.20 -23.44 0.58
CA LYS A 244 7.94 -24.06 0.16
C LYS A 244 7.27 -23.27 -0.96
N LEU A 245 7.19 -21.94 -0.84
CA LEU A 245 6.63 -21.06 -1.86
C LEU A 245 7.28 -21.26 -3.23
N ALA A 246 8.60 -21.41 -3.26
CA ALA A 246 9.36 -21.63 -4.50
C ALA A 246 8.97 -22.93 -5.23
N THR A 247 8.36 -23.90 -4.55
CA THR A 247 7.92 -25.17 -5.17
C THR A 247 6.51 -25.12 -5.75
N ILE A 248 5.68 -24.17 -5.33
CA ILE A 248 4.26 -24.09 -5.71
C ILE A 248 4.08 -23.88 -7.22
N PRO A 249 4.82 -22.97 -7.90
CA PRO A 249 4.65 -22.75 -9.35
C PRO A 249 4.81 -24.03 -10.17
N ARG A 250 5.79 -24.89 -9.84
CA ARG A 250 6.00 -26.17 -10.52
C ARG A 250 4.79 -27.10 -10.46
N LYS A 251 4.02 -27.06 -9.37
CA LYS A 251 2.86 -27.93 -9.14
C LYS A 251 1.59 -27.39 -9.78
N TYR A 252 1.45 -26.06 -9.92
CA TYR A 252 0.17 -25.42 -10.25
C TYR A 252 0.19 -24.55 -11.51
N ALA A 253 1.35 -24.08 -11.98
CA ALA A 253 1.43 -23.18 -13.14
C ALA A 253 1.33 -23.91 -14.50
N GLU A 254 1.49 -25.24 -14.51
CA GLU A 254 1.43 -26.08 -15.73
C GLU A 254 0.12 -25.86 -16.51
N GLU A 255 -1.03 -25.87 -15.83
CA GLU A 255 -2.34 -25.67 -16.47
C GLU A 255 -2.42 -24.32 -17.19
N THR A 256 -1.88 -23.26 -16.59
CA THR A 256 -1.84 -21.94 -17.20
C THR A 256 -0.93 -21.92 -18.43
N LEU A 257 0.27 -22.50 -18.32
CA LEU A 257 1.24 -22.53 -19.41
C LEU A 257 0.70 -23.27 -20.63
N GLN A 258 0.08 -24.43 -20.41
CA GLN A 258 -0.52 -25.21 -21.48
C GLN A 258 -1.68 -24.46 -22.16
N ARG A 259 -2.56 -23.81 -21.38
CA ARG A 259 -3.73 -23.09 -21.92
C ARG A 259 -3.37 -21.83 -22.69
N VAL A 260 -2.39 -21.06 -22.21
CA VAL A 260 -2.11 -19.71 -22.73
C VAL A 260 -0.93 -19.69 -23.67
N MET A 261 0.10 -20.50 -23.41
CA MET A 261 1.35 -20.49 -24.16
C MET A 261 1.61 -21.77 -24.94
N ASN A 262 0.79 -22.82 -24.76
CA ASN A 262 0.96 -24.13 -25.40
C ASN A 262 2.37 -24.73 -25.19
N VAL A 263 2.90 -24.58 -23.97
CA VAL A 263 4.19 -25.15 -23.52
C VAL A 263 4.03 -25.80 -22.16
N SER A 264 4.90 -26.75 -21.84
CA SER A 264 5.01 -27.33 -20.49
C SER A 264 5.83 -26.45 -19.55
N TYR A 265 5.71 -26.66 -18.23
CA TYR A 265 6.54 -26.00 -17.23
C TYR A 265 8.03 -26.32 -17.43
N GLU A 266 8.37 -27.56 -17.82
CA GLU A 266 9.76 -27.93 -18.09
C GLU A 266 10.34 -27.18 -19.28
N GLU A 267 9.59 -27.01 -20.36
CA GLU A 267 10.01 -26.23 -21.52
C GLU A 267 10.16 -24.75 -21.17
N TYR A 268 9.24 -24.20 -20.38
CA TYR A 268 9.30 -22.83 -19.89
C TYR A 268 10.59 -22.58 -19.08
N ILE A 269 10.95 -23.48 -18.15
CA ILE A 269 12.19 -23.33 -17.37
C ILE A 269 13.44 -23.57 -18.24
N LYS A 270 13.41 -24.54 -19.18
CA LYS A 270 14.51 -24.80 -20.13
C LYS A 270 14.79 -23.61 -21.05
N SER A 271 13.82 -22.74 -21.30
CA SER A 271 14.01 -21.50 -22.06
C SER A 271 14.75 -20.41 -21.27
N GLY A 272 15.23 -20.70 -20.05
CA GLY A 272 15.93 -19.75 -19.18
C GLY A 272 15.02 -18.85 -18.35
N LYS A 273 13.69 -19.01 -18.45
CA LYS A 273 12.72 -18.27 -17.63
C LYS A 273 12.60 -18.89 -16.25
N LYS A 274 12.20 -18.07 -15.28
CA LYS A 274 11.90 -18.50 -13.91
C LYS A 274 10.47 -18.12 -13.55
N TRP A 275 9.90 -18.89 -12.64
CA TRP A 275 8.62 -18.58 -12.03
C TRP A 275 8.70 -18.96 -10.56
N ASP A 276 9.16 -18.02 -9.75
CA ASP A 276 9.28 -18.18 -8.31
C ASP A 276 8.32 -17.23 -7.60
N LEU A 277 7.87 -17.63 -6.40
CA LEU A 277 7.09 -16.77 -5.50
C LEU A 277 7.95 -16.32 -4.32
N PHE A 278 7.73 -15.09 -3.85
CA PHE A 278 8.51 -14.46 -2.80
C PHE A 278 7.60 -13.79 -1.77
N LEU A 279 7.97 -13.88 -0.49
CA LEU A 279 7.35 -13.10 0.56
C LEU A 279 8.11 -11.79 0.76
N GLN A 280 7.43 -10.67 0.54
CA GLN A 280 7.92 -9.34 0.87
C GLN A 280 7.23 -8.85 2.16
N PRO A 281 7.97 -8.59 3.25
CA PRO A 281 7.39 -8.03 4.48
C PRO A 281 6.64 -6.73 4.20
N MET A 282 5.48 -6.52 4.83
CA MET A 282 4.66 -5.33 4.59
C MET A 282 5.42 -4.02 4.82
N LEU A 283 6.16 -3.94 5.93
CA LEU A 283 6.95 -2.76 6.30
C LEU A 283 8.13 -2.46 5.35
N SER A 284 8.42 -3.33 4.38
CA SER A 284 9.44 -3.10 3.35
C SER A 284 8.86 -2.90 1.95
N ILE A 285 7.52 -2.85 1.81
CA ILE A 285 6.87 -2.62 0.51
C ILE A 285 7.18 -1.22 -0.01
N HIS A 286 7.00 -0.19 0.82
CA HIS A 286 7.27 1.20 0.44
C HIS A 286 8.74 1.45 0.11
N LEU A 287 9.66 0.88 0.90
CA LEU A 287 11.11 1.05 0.72
C LEU A 287 11.79 -0.29 0.39
N PRO A 288 11.60 -0.83 -0.83
CA PRO A 288 12.06 -2.16 -1.18
C PRO A 288 13.59 -2.20 -1.34
N ASP A 289 14.19 -3.37 -1.09
CA ASP A 289 15.63 -3.59 -1.29
C ASP A 289 16.02 -3.83 -2.75
N GLN A 290 15.04 -4.20 -3.57
CA GLN A 290 15.19 -4.49 -4.99
C GLN A 290 14.00 -3.94 -5.77
N VAL A 291 14.11 -3.91 -7.10
CA VAL A 291 13.03 -3.44 -7.96
C VAL A 291 11.87 -4.45 -7.95
N VAL A 292 10.69 -3.96 -7.58
CA VAL A 292 9.41 -4.67 -7.69
C VAL A 292 8.50 -3.78 -8.51
N TYR A 293 8.08 -4.21 -9.70
CA TYR A 293 7.06 -3.45 -10.41
C TYR A 293 5.72 -3.66 -9.70
N ASN A 294 4.98 -2.58 -9.53
CA ASN A 294 3.76 -2.54 -8.75
C ASN A 294 2.59 -1.95 -9.55
N ARG A 295 1.37 -2.24 -9.11
CA ARG A 295 0.15 -1.65 -9.69
C ARG A 295 -0.60 -0.75 -8.73
N LEU A 296 -0.47 -0.97 -7.42
CA LEU A 296 -1.19 -0.19 -6.41
C LEU A 296 -0.57 1.20 -6.23
N ASN A 297 0.69 1.25 -5.83
CA ASN A 297 1.38 2.51 -5.60
C ASN A 297 2.87 2.41 -5.94
N GLU A 298 3.48 3.58 -6.19
CA GLU A 298 4.90 3.69 -6.46
C GLU A 298 5.72 3.51 -5.16
N PRO A 299 6.79 2.70 -5.19
CA PRO A 299 7.65 2.56 -4.03
C PRO A 299 8.53 3.81 -3.85
N GLY A 300 8.77 4.18 -2.59
CA GLY A 300 9.78 5.15 -2.21
C GLY A 300 11.22 4.69 -2.46
N ASN A 301 12.17 5.60 -2.24
CA ASN A 301 13.60 5.37 -2.50
C ASN A 301 14.40 5.27 -1.21
N LYS A 302 14.68 4.03 -0.77
CA LYS A 302 15.46 3.74 0.45
C LYS A 302 16.83 4.44 0.47
N LYS A 303 17.51 4.56 -0.69
CA LYS A 303 18.82 5.24 -0.79
C LYS A 303 18.67 6.74 -0.54
N MET A 304 17.62 7.36 -1.07
CA MET A 304 17.33 8.78 -0.86
C MET A 304 17.03 9.07 0.62
N VAL A 305 16.24 8.23 1.28
CA VAL A 305 15.94 8.36 2.73
C VAL A 305 17.22 8.33 3.56
N TYR A 306 18.14 7.39 3.28
CA TYR A 306 19.42 7.34 3.98
C TYR A 306 20.34 8.52 3.65
N ALA A 307 20.37 8.98 2.40
CA ALA A 307 21.13 10.18 2.03
C ALA A 307 20.62 11.42 2.77
N MET A 308 19.30 11.62 2.83
CA MET A 308 18.68 12.71 3.58
C MET A 308 18.97 12.63 5.08
N SER A 309 18.93 11.42 5.66
CA SER A 309 19.31 11.19 7.05
C SER A 309 20.75 11.62 7.34
N GLY A 310 21.69 11.27 6.44
CA GLY A 310 23.09 11.69 6.53
C GLY A 310 23.26 13.20 6.41
N ILE A 311 22.55 13.85 5.49
CA ILE A 311 22.55 15.31 5.31
C ILE A 311 22.04 16.01 6.57
N ALA A 312 20.93 15.54 7.16
CA ALA A 312 20.39 16.12 8.39
C ALA A 312 21.38 16.03 9.55
N MET A 313 22.04 14.89 9.72
CA MET A 313 23.09 14.73 10.74
C MET A 313 24.28 15.68 10.48
N PHE A 314 24.71 15.83 9.22
CA PHE A 314 25.80 16.74 8.87
C PHE A 314 25.45 18.22 9.11
N ILE A 315 24.23 18.65 8.76
CA ILE A 315 23.72 20.00 9.05
C ILE A 315 23.75 20.28 10.55
N LEU A 316 23.29 19.34 11.37
CA LEU A 316 23.30 19.48 12.83
C LEU A 316 24.73 19.60 13.38
N LEU A 317 25.66 18.77 12.89
CA LEU A 317 27.07 18.84 13.30
C LEU A 317 27.70 20.18 12.95
N LEU A 318 27.49 20.67 11.71
CA LEU A 318 27.99 21.98 11.29
C LEU A 318 27.37 23.11 12.10
N ALA A 319 26.07 23.04 12.39
CA ALA A 319 25.39 24.03 13.22
C ALA A 319 25.97 24.09 14.64
N CYS A 320 26.25 22.94 15.25
CA CYS A 320 26.89 22.86 16.55
C CYS A 320 28.31 23.45 16.54
N ILE A 321 29.15 23.09 15.56
CA ILE A 321 30.52 23.61 15.45
C ILE A 321 30.50 25.13 15.24
N ASN A 322 29.65 25.62 14.33
CA ASN A 322 29.56 27.04 14.00
C ASN A 322 28.94 27.88 15.11
N PHE A 323 28.19 27.27 16.03
CA PHE A 323 27.67 27.95 17.22
C PHE A 323 28.69 27.99 18.37
N MET A 324 29.57 26.98 18.47
CA MET A 324 30.62 26.94 19.48
C MET A 324 31.82 27.84 19.16
N ASN A 325 32.10 28.07 17.86
CA ASN A 325 33.12 29.01 17.37
C ASN A 325 32.59 30.45 17.32
#